data_AF-A0A3D1AXC1-F1
#
_entry.id   AF-A0A3D1AXC1-F1
#
_cell.length_a   1.000
_cell.length_b   1.000
_cell.length_c   1.000
_cell.angle_alpha   90.00
_cell.angle_beta   90.00
_cell.angle_gamma   90.00
#
_symmetry.space_group_name_H-M   'P 1'
#
loop_
_entity.id
_entity.type
_entity.pdbx_description
1 polymer ?
#
loop_
_entity_poly.entity_id
_entity_poly.type
_entity_poly.pdbx_seq_one_letter_code
_entity_poly.pdbx_strand_id
1 'polypeptide(L)'
;MCLALAWGQTPVHHKIVTHKKDAQELFDQGLFELYGFEFDDARTTFQRATKMDPRCAMCFWGLAMANGPNYNEPEVDAAQAKAAFDAARKAARLARGGSEMEWWLTAALAQRFSGEVGADPRQLANAYRNAMRQVQQHFPKDDDIATLYAQSIIDLRPWQLWGKDGTPAPGTEEAIALLQDVLKRDPKHIGANHIFIHAVEASPHPELGLPSAERLKTLAPRMPHLVHMPAHIYMRVGDYIAAAQSNKAAVAVDRARFKQGMYPAHDLQFLAVAATFAGRSEEALRTVAELEVMARPMVAHMPDADIVLGTRPLVLVEFRRWKDILAIPVDKTAGPVSEALLHFARGVALAETDKADDATDERDAVRRSLKAVPPKDGVGTSDVDQLFAVALPFLDAEIALAQHDPPAARAAFRKAETAEDMLPYAEPPSWFVPVREHFGAFLLRRNELPQAEVVFKRALINNRGSGRALFGLAETLKREGKEEEAQKVEAEYTTAWSTSDVHLTVEDL
;
A
#
# COMPACT_ATOMS: atom_id res chain seq x y z
N MET A 1 -27.20 5.72 27.09
CA MET A 1 -27.52 5.95 25.66
C MET A 1 -26.41 5.31 24.86
N CYS A 2 -26.75 4.31 24.02
CA CYS A 2 -25.82 3.45 23.30
C CYS A 2 -24.96 4.23 22.29
N LEU A 3 -23.67 4.40 22.59
CA LEU A 3 -22.59 4.48 21.59
C LEU A 3 -22.17 3.05 21.14
N ALA A 4 -23.12 2.12 21.13
CA ALA A 4 -22.95 0.84 20.44
C ALA A 4 -23.28 1.14 18.97
N LEU A 5 -22.41 0.71 18.06
CA LEU A 5 -22.53 0.87 16.61
C LEU A 5 -21.96 2.19 16.05
N ALA A 6 -20.70 2.52 16.36
CA ALA A 6 -19.93 3.51 15.59
C ALA A 6 -19.94 3.23 14.07
N TRP A 7 -20.25 1.99 13.68
CA TRP A 7 -20.33 1.51 12.30
C TRP A 7 -21.71 1.00 11.87
N GLY A 8 -22.75 1.09 12.70
CA GLY A 8 -24.05 0.41 12.44
C GLY A 8 -24.03 -1.05 12.89
N GLN A 9 -25.08 -1.83 12.56
CA GLN A 9 -25.15 -3.25 12.93
C GLN A 9 -23.98 -4.01 12.30
N THR A 10 -23.17 -4.69 13.13
CA THR A 10 -22.04 -5.49 12.65
C THR A 10 -22.54 -6.69 11.83
N PRO A 11 -21.99 -6.93 10.64
CA PRO A 11 -22.29 -8.11 9.84
C PRO A 11 -21.51 -9.36 10.30
N VAL A 12 -20.58 -9.20 11.24
CA VAL A 12 -19.77 -10.29 11.80
C VAL A 12 -20.48 -10.86 13.03
N HIS A 13 -20.50 -12.18 13.18
CA HIS A 13 -20.94 -12.84 14.40
C HIS A 13 -20.12 -14.07 14.67
N HIS A 14 -19.37 -14.05 15.78
CA HIS A 14 -18.65 -15.23 16.26
C HIS A 14 -19.07 -15.48 17.70
N LYS A 15 -19.81 -16.57 17.91
CA LYS A 15 -20.36 -16.91 19.22
C LYS A 15 -19.26 -17.12 20.26
N ILE A 16 -19.38 -16.46 21.41
CA ILE A 16 -18.46 -16.60 22.55
C ILE A 16 -19.21 -17.05 23.81
N VAL A 17 -18.47 -17.53 24.82
CA VAL A 17 -19.03 -17.88 26.12
C VAL A 17 -19.18 -16.62 26.97
N THR A 18 -20.40 -16.10 26.98
CA THR A 18 -20.83 -15.03 27.88
C THR A 18 -22.32 -15.16 28.20
N HIS A 19 -22.74 -14.66 29.36
CA HIS A 19 -24.16 -14.51 29.71
C HIS A 19 -24.66 -13.07 29.53
N LYS A 20 -23.80 -12.18 29.02
CA LYS A 20 -24.12 -10.77 28.79
C LYS A 20 -24.26 -10.53 27.30
N LYS A 21 -25.50 -10.29 26.84
CA LYS A 21 -25.80 -9.98 25.44
C LYS A 21 -24.92 -8.83 24.92
N ASP A 22 -24.81 -7.75 25.69
CA ASP A 22 -23.97 -6.60 25.35
C ASP A 22 -22.48 -6.95 25.18
N ALA A 23 -21.96 -7.97 25.89
CA ALA A 23 -20.58 -8.41 25.73
C ALA A 23 -20.37 -9.18 24.41
N GLN A 24 -21.34 -10.00 23.99
CA GLN A 24 -21.34 -10.65 22.67
C GLN A 24 -21.40 -9.60 21.55
N GLU A 25 -22.30 -8.61 21.66
CA GLU A 25 -22.43 -7.56 20.64
C GLU A 25 -21.16 -6.70 20.53
N LEU A 26 -20.51 -6.38 21.66
CA LEU A 26 -19.23 -5.68 21.65
C LEU A 26 -18.10 -6.56 21.11
N PHE A 27 -18.10 -7.87 21.37
CA PHE A 27 -17.13 -8.78 20.79
C PHE A 27 -17.26 -8.85 19.26
N ASP A 28 -18.47 -9.03 18.75
CA ASP A 28 -18.76 -9.07 17.31
C ASP A 28 -18.39 -7.75 16.61
N GLN A 29 -18.62 -6.61 17.27
CA GLN A 29 -18.19 -5.31 16.78
C GLN A 29 -16.66 -5.17 16.76
N GLY A 30 -15.99 -5.61 17.83
CA GLY A 30 -14.53 -5.56 17.92
C GLY A 30 -13.85 -6.49 16.92
N LEU A 31 -14.45 -7.65 16.63
CA LEU A 31 -13.95 -8.57 15.59
C LEU A 31 -14.12 -7.97 14.19
N PHE A 32 -15.24 -7.29 13.93
CA PHE A 32 -15.43 -6.54 12.68
C PHE A 32 -14.39 -5.41 12.53
N GLU A 33 -14.09 -4.68 13.60
CA GLU A 33 -13.04 -3.65 13.62
C GLU A 33 -11.64 -4.27 13.40
N LEU A 34 -11.35 -5.42 14.02
CA LEU A 34 -10.10 -6.16 13.76
C LEU A 34 -9.98 -6.59 12.30
N TYR A 35 -11.03 -7.13 11.69
CA TYR A 35 -11.00 -7.47 10.27
C TYR A 35 -10.92 -6.24 9.37
N GLY A 36 -11.38 -5.08 9.84
CA GLY A 36 -11.20 -3.82 9.14
C GLY A 36 -9.85 -3.15 9.36
N PHE A 37 -8.95 -3.75 10.15
CA PHE A 37 -7.70 -3.14 10.63
C PHE A 37 -7.90 -1.78 11.32
N GLU A 38 -9.07 -1.60 11.94
CA GLU A 38 -9.40 -0.44 12.76
C GLU A 38 -8.96 -0.68 14.21
N PHE A 39 -7.65 -0.86 14.40
CA PHE A 39 -7.10 -1.36 15.66
C PHE A 39 -7.37 -0.44 16.87
N ASP A 40 -7.36 0.88 16.69
CA ASP A 40 -7.73 1.84 17.74
C ASP A 40 -9.19 1.70 18.21
N ASP A 41 -10.10 1.58 17.24
CA ASP A 41 -11.52 1.39 17.51
C ASP A 41 -11.73 0.00 18.16
N ALA A 42 -11.08 -1.04 17.63
CA ALA A 42 -11.10 -2.39 18.20
C ALA A 42 -10.59 -2.41 19.65
N ARG A 43 -9.47 -1.74 19.95
CA ARG A 43 -8.94 -1.60 21.32
C ARG A 43 -10.00 -1.00 22.25
N THR A 44 -10.61 0.10 21.83
CA THR A 44 -11.66 0.79 22.61
C THR A 44 -12.88 -0.12 22.83
N THR A 45 -13.33 -0.82 21.78
CA THR A 45 -14.47 -1.72 21.82
C THR A 45 -14.22 -2.91 22.75
N PHE A 46 -13.08 -3.59 22.64
CA PHE A 46 -12.76 -4.72 23.52
C PHE A 46 -12.49 -4.27 24.97
N GLN A 47 -11.92 -3.10 25.20
CA GLN A 47 -11.84 -2.52 26.56
C GLN A 47 -13.23 -2.31 27.18
N ARG A 48 -14.24 -1.94 26.38
CA ARG A 48 -15.63 -1.86 26.84
C ARG A 48 -16.21 -3.26 27.08
N ALA A 49 -15.96 -4.21 26.19
CA ALA A 49 -16.42 -5.60 26.31
C ALA A 49 -15.91 -6.25 27.62
N THR A 50 -14.64 -6.05 27.95
CA THR A 50 -14.02 -6.58 29.19
C THR A 50 -14.58 -5.92 30.47
N LYS A 51 -15.07 -4.67 30.39
CA LYS A 51 -15.79 -4.02 31.50
C LYS A 51 -17.22 -4.55 31.64
N MET A 52 -17.87 -4.88 30.52
CA MET A 52 -19.24 -5.41 30.49
C MET A 52 -19.33 -6.83 31.06
N ASP A 53 -18.39 -7.70 30.67
CA ASP A 53 -18.22 -9.03 31.26
C ASP A 53 -16.75 -9.28 31.63
N PRO A 54 -16.35 -9.03 32.88
CA PRO A 54 -14.98 -9.27 33.36
C PRO A 54 -14.54 -10.74 33.37
N ARG A 55 -15.44 -11.69 33.07
CA ARG A 55 -15.16 -13.11 32.93
C ARG A 55 -15.13 -13.59 31.47
N CYS A 56 -15.47 -12.73 30.52
CA CYS A 56 -15.46 -13.06 29.09
C CYS A 56 -14.01 -13.24 28.59
N ALA A 57 -13.58 -14.50 28.40
CA ALA A 57 -12.22 -14.80 27.95
C ALA A 57 -11.92 -14.18 26.58
N MET A 58 -12.86 -14.30 25.64
CA MET A 58 -12.68 -13.80 24.27
C MET A 58 -12.68 -12.28 24.17
N CYS A 59 -13.30 -11.56 25.10
CA CYS A 59 -13.22 -10.10 25.17
C CYS A 59 -11.78 -9.65 25.50
N PHE A 60 -11.08 -10.37 26.38
CA PHE A 60 -9.66 -10.13 26.64
C PHE A 60 -8.76 -10.64 25.51
N TRP A 61 -9.14 -11.73 24.82
CA TRP A 61 -8.46 -12.20 23.61
C TRP A 61 -8.48 -11.13 22.52
N GLY A 62 -9.64 -10.53 22.24
CA GLY A 62 -9.78 -9.47 21.25
C GLY A 62 -9.00 -8.22 21.65
N LEU A 63 -9.01 -7.85 22.94
CA LEU A 63 -8.18 -6.76 23.44
C LEU A 63 -6.68 -7.03 23.21
N ALA A 64 -6.22 -8.26 23.40
CA ALA A 64 -4.83 -8.63 23.13
C ALA A 64 -4.50 -8.59 21.64
N MET A 65 -5.38 -9.08 20.77
CA MET A 65 -5.24 -8.96 19.32
C MET A 65 -5.12 -7.51 18.87
N ALA A 66 -5.97 -6.62 19.40
CA ALA A 66 -6.00 -5.20 19.03
C ALA A 66 -4.79 -4.38 19.51
N ASN A 67 -4.03 -4.88 20.48
CA ASN A 67 -2.76 -4.27 20.93
C ASN A 67 -1.53 -4.94 20.31
N GLY A 68 -1.71 -6.00 19.53
CA GLY A 68 -0.61 -6.74 18.92
C GLY A 68 -0.19 -6.15 17.56
N PRO A 69 0.97 -6.59 17.04
CA PRO A 69 1.40 -6.24 15.69
C PRO A 69 0.45 -6.86 14.66
N ASN A 70 0.37 -6.27 13.47
CA ASN A 70 -0.42 -6.75 12.34
C ASN A 70 0.34 -6.55 11.02
N TYR A 71 -0.27 -6.92 9.89
CA TYR A 71 0.35 -6.82 8.57
C TYR A 71 0.82 -5.39 8.23
N ASN A 72 0.04 -4.36 8.58
CA ASN A 72 0.37 -2.97 8.24
C ASN A 72 1.13 -2.23 9.36
N GLU A 73 1.06 -2.70 10.60
CA GLU A 73 1.80 -2.18 11.75
C GLU A 73 2.53 -3.36 12.44
N PRO A 74 3.66 -3.82 11.88
CA PRO A 74 4.35 -5.02 12.35
C PRO A 74 5.14 -4.81 13.64
N GLU A 75 5.30 -3.56 14.06
CA GLU A 75 5.97 -3.15 15.29
C GLU A 75 4.97 -2.43 16.19
N VAL A 76 5.03 -2.68 17.49
CA VAL A 76 4.19 -2.00 18.49
C VAL A 76 5.08 -1.48 19.61
N ASP A 77 4.66 -0.39 20.25
CA ASP A 77 5.43 0.18 21.34
C ASP A 77 5.43 -0.71 22.60
N ALA A 78 6.32 -0.42 23.55
CA ALA A 78 6.46 -1.22 24.76
C ALA A 78 5.19 -1.22 25.64
N ALA A 79 4.38 -0.16 25.61
CA ALA A 79 3.14 -0.07 26.37
C ALA A 79 2.04 -0.94 25.72
N GLN A 80 1.90 -0.90 24.40
CA GLN A 80 1.02 -1.77 23.61
C GLN A 80 1.42 -3.24 23.78
N ALA A 81 2.70 -3.57 23.63
CA ALA A 81 3.21 -4.93 23.82
C ALA A 81 2.86 -5.48 25.22
N LYS A 82 3.04 -4.66 26.26
CA LYS A 82 2.66 -5.02 27.63
C LYS A 82 1.14 -5.20 27.77
N ALA A 83 0.34 -4.32 27.20
CA ALA A 83 -1.12 -4.41 27.25
C ALA A 83 -1.63 -5.69 26.55
N ALA A 84 -1.03 -6.03 25.40
CA ALA A 84 -1.33 -7.25 24.66
C ALA A 84 -1.00 -8.51 25.47
N PHE A 85 0.19 -8.54 26.07
CA PHE A 85 0.62 -9.64 26.95
C PHE A 85 -0.32 -9.83 28.15
N ASP A 86 -0.62 -8.77 28.89
CA ASP A 86 -1.46 -8.83 30.09
C ASP A 86 -2.88 -9.32 29.74
N ALA A 87 -3.45 -8.82 28.64
CA ALA A 87 -4.76 -9.22 28.15
C ALA A 87 -4.77 -10.69 27.69
N ALA A 88 -3.75 -11.16 26.95
CA ALA A 88 -3.64 -12.55 26.50
C ALA A 88 -3.54 -13.53 27.68
N ARG A 89 -2.73 -13.18 28.69
CA ARG A 89 -2.61 -13.97 29.93
C ARG A 89 -3.92 -14.01 30.71
N LYS A 90 -4.64 -12.89 30.77
CA LYS A 90 -5.96 -12.83 31.41
C LYS A 90 -6.96 -13.72 30.66
N ALA A 91 -7.01 -13.64 29.33
CA ALA A 91 -7.86 -14.46 28.48
C ALA A 91 -7.61 -15.96 28.71
N ALA A 92 -6.36 -16.40 28.62
CA ALA A 92 -5.98 -17.81 28.82
C ALA A 92 -6.34 -18.34 30.22
N ARG A 93 -6.27 -17.49 31.26
CA ARG A 93 -6.70 -17.88 32.62
C ARG A 93 -8.22 -18.03 32.71
N LEU A 94 -8.99 -17.13 32.09
CA LEU A 94 -10.45 -17.16 32.12
C LEU A 94 -11.03 -18.32 31.30
N ALA A 95 -10.36 -18.73 30.22
CA ALA A 95 -10.77 -19.86 29.39
C ALA A 95 -10.52 -21.23 30.03
N ARG A 96 -9.84 -21.31 31.20
CA ARG A 96 -9.61 -22.58 31.91
C ARG A 96 -10.94 -23.17 32.37
N GLY A 97 -11.29 -24.35 31.85
CA GLY A 97 -12.57 -24.99 32.13
C GLY A 97 -13.77 -24.34 31.41
N GLY A 98 -13.50 -23.44 30.44
CA GLY A 98 -14.48 -22.88 29.52
C GLY A 98 -14.73 -23.78 28.31
N SER A 99 -15.20 -23.19 27.21
CA SER A 99 -15.37 -23.94 25.96
C SER A 99 -14.01 -24.38 25.38
N GLU A 100 -14.01 -25.50 24.69
CA GLU A 100 -12.79 -26.05 24.07
C GLU A 100 -12.18 -25.05 23.07
N MET A 101 -13.01 -24.42 22.23
CA MET A 101 -12.58 -23.45 21.22
C MET A 101 -11.91 -22.22 21.85
N GLU A 102 -12.52 -21.61 22.87
CA GLU A 102 -11.91 -20.46 23.55
C GLU A 102 -10.62 -20.84 24.27
N TRP A 103 -10.54 -22.05 24.83
CA TRP A 103 -9.30 -22.54 25.43
C TRP A 103 -8.18 -22.62 24.38
N TRP A 104 -8.45 -23.20 23.21
CA TRP A 104 -7.47 -23.29 22.12
C TRP A 104 -7.05 -21.93 21.57
N LEU A 105 -8.01 -21.04 21.28
CA LEU A 105 -7.72 -19.70 20.75
C LEU A 105 -6.92 -18.84 21.73
N THR A 106 -7.27 -18.88 23.02
CA THR A 106 -6.55 -18.11 24.05
C THR A 106 -5.18 -18.72 24.39
N ALA A 107 -5.04 -20.05 24.34
CA ALA A 107 -3.77 -20.71 24.50
C ALA A 107 -2.81 -20.40 23.34
N ALA A 108 -3.32 -20.36 22.10
CA ALA A 108 -2.55 -19.96 20.93
C ALA A 108 -2.11 -18.49 21.03
N LEU A 109 -3.04 -17.57 21.32
CA LEU A 109 -2.73 -16.13 21.42
C LEU A 109 -1.70 -15.83 22.51
N ALA A 110 -1.70 -16.58 23.62
CA ALA A 110 -0.72 -16.42 24.69
C ALA A 110 0.73 -16.68 24.24
N GLN A 111 0.96 -17.37 23.10
CA GLN A 111 2.28 -17.57 22.51
C GLN A 111 2.77 -16.37 21.67
N ARG A 112 1.85 -15.47 21.27
CA ARG A 112 2.17 -14.29 20.45
C ARG A 112 2.89 -13.19 21.23
N PHE A 113 2.81 -13.22 22.57
CA PHE A 113 3.30 -12.13 23.42
C PHE A 113 4.14 -12.67 24.57
N SER A 114 5.18 -11.93 24.95
CA SER A 114 6.03 -12.22 26.11
C SER A 114 6.10 -11.02 27.04
N GLY A 115 6.23 -11.29 28.34
CA GLY A 115 6.55 -10.27 29.35
C GLY A 115 8.06 -10.11 29.57
N GLU A 116 8.88 -10.87 28.83
CA GLU A 116 10.33 -10.82 28.92
C GLU A 116 10.89 -9.65 28.11
N VAL A 117 11.82 -8.91 28.72
CA VAL A 117 12.52 -7.81 28.04
C VAL A 117 13.41 -8.37 26.95
N GLY A 118 13.24 -7.88 25.71
CA GLY A 118 14.06 -8.28 24.57
C GLY A 118 13.66 -9.63 23.94
N ALA A 119 12.47 -10.15 24.23
CA ALA A 119 11.94 -11.31 23.50
C ALA A 119 11.89 -11.03 22.00
N ASP A 120 12.31 -12.01 21.18
CA ASP A 120 12.34 -11.88 19.72
C ASP A 120 10.90 -11.88 19.15
N PRO A 121 10.41 -10.76 18.58
CA PRO A 121 9.07 -10.69 18.02
C PRO A 121 8.81 -11.71 16.91
N ARG A 122 9.84 -12.05 16.10
CA ARG A 122 9.71 -13.04 15.02
C ARG A 122 9.53 -14.44 15.58
N GLN A 123 10.20 -14.78 16.67
CA GLN A 123 10.03 -16.07 17.34
C GLN A 123 8.61 -16.20 17.91
N LEU A 124 8.10 -15.15 18.56
CA LEU A 124 6.74 -15.11 19.11
C LEU A 124 5.67 -15.21 18.02
N ALA A 125 5.83 -14.48 16.92
CA ALA A 125 4.91 -14.56 15.78
C ALA A 125 4.89 -15.97 15.16
N ASN A 126 6.05 -16.62 15.02
CA ASN A 126 6.13 -18.01 14.57
C ASN A 126 5.46 -18.99 15.54
N ALA A 127 5.65 -18.81 16.85
CA ALA A 127 5.01 -19.62 17.87
C ALA A 127 3.48 -19.49 17.82
N TYR A 128 2.97 -18.27 17.65
CA TYR A 128 1.54 -18.01 17.46
C TYR A 128 0.99 -18.70 16.21
N ARG A 129 1.64 -18.52 15.05
CA ARG A 129 1.24 -19.18 13.80
C ARG A 129 1.21 -20.70 13.94
N ASN A 130 2.22 -21.30 14.57
CA ASN A 130 2.28 -22.74 14.81
C ASN A 130 1.16 -23.23 15.74
N ALA A 131 0.80 -22.43 16.76
CA ALA A 131 -0.33 -22.74 17.62
C ALA A 131 -1.66 -22.61 16.86
N MET A 132 -1.84 -21.56 16.06
CA MET A 132 -3.04 -21.38 15.22
C MET A 132 -3.23 -22.50 14.20
N ARG A 133 -2.15 -23.09 13.66
CA ARG A 133 -2.23 -24.31 12.84
C ARG A 133 -2.94 -25.44 13.59
N GLN A 134 -2.62 -25.64 14.87
CA GLN A 134 -3.25 -26.68 15.68
C GLN A 134 -4.72 -26.36 15.96
N VAL A 135 -5.05 -25.08 16.20
CA VAL A 135 -6.44 -24.62 16.35
C VAL A 135 -7.23 -24.92 15.08
N GLN A 136 -6.71 -24.56 13.91
CA GLN A 136 -7.36 -24.81 12.62
C GLN A 136 -7.59 -26.32 12.36
N GLN A 137 -6.65 -27.17 12.77
CA GLN A 137 -6.80 -28.63 12.66
C GLN A 137 -7.91 -29.18 13.56
N HIS A 138 -8.13 -28.58 14.73
CA HIS A 138 -9.22 -28.98 15.65
C HIS A 138 -10.58 -28.43 15.22
N PHE A 139 -10.62 -27.24 14.60
CA PHE A 139 -11.84 -26.56 14.18
C PHE A 139 -11.87 -26.27 12.67
N PRO A 140 -11.75 -27.27 11.78
CA PRO A 140 -11.52 -27.05 10.35
C PRO A 140 -12.71 -26.45 9.59
N LYS A 141 -13.88 -26.33 10.23
CA LYS A 141 -15.11 -25.78 9.64
C LYS A 141 -15.44 -24.36 10.11
N ASP A 142 -14.60 -23.80 10.98
CA ASP A 142 -14.78 -22.45 11.48
C ASP A 142 -14.04 -21.47 10.57
N ASP A 143 -14.79 -20.64 9.87
CA ASP A 143 -14.26 -19.74 8.85
C ASP A 143 -13.47 -18.56 9.46
N ASP A 144 -13.83 -18.12 10.68
CA ASP A 144 -13.07 -17.09 11.40
C ASP A 144 -11.72 -17.66 11.87
N ILE A 145 -11.68 -18.90 12.38
CA ILE A 145 -10.42 -19.57 12.76
C ILE A 145 -9.51 -19.78 11.55
N ALA A 146 -10.07 -20.23 10.42
CA ALA A 146 -9.33 -20.40 9.17
C ALA A 146 -8.72 -19.08 8.70
N THR A 147 -9.51 -18.00 8.74
CA THR A 147 -9.08 -16.65 8.39
C THR A 147 -8.00 -16.13 9.33
N LEU A 148 -8.16 -16.29 10.65
CA LEU A 148 -7.17 -15.87 11.65
C LEU A 148 -5.86 -16.67 11.53
N TYR A 149 -5.93 -17.94 11.17
CA TYR A 149 -4.74 -18.74 10.89
C TYR A 149 -4.03 -18.24 9.63
N ALA A 150 -4.75 -18.01 8.53
CA ALA A 150 -4.18 -17.42 7.32
C ALA A 150 -3.55 -16.05 7.60
N GLN A 151 -4.21 -15.19 8.39
CA GLN A 151 -3.65 -13.92 8.84
C GLN A 151 -2.34 -14.12 9.61
N SER A 152 -2.28 -15.06 10.55
CA SER A 152 -1.05 -15.36 11.30
C SER A 152 0.12 -15.81 10.44
N ILE A 153 -0.14 -16.33 9.23
CA ILE A 153 0.89 -16.69 8.25
C ILE A 153 1.40 -15.43 7.54
N ILE A 154 0.49 -14.59 7.03
CA ILE A 154 0.90 -13.41 6.28
C ILE A 154 1.58 -12.35 7.16
N ASP A 155 1.16 -12.23 8.43
CA ASP A 155 1.77 -11.34 9.43
C ASP A 155 3.26 -11.65 9.69
N LEU A 156 3.77 -12.83 9.27
CA LEU A 156 5.20 -13.16 9.38
C LEU A 156 6.07 -12.40 8.36
N ARG A 157 5.47 -11.94 7.26
CA ARG A 157 6.15 -11.29 6.12
C ARG A 157 5.30 -10.17 5.51
N PRO A 158 5.04 -9.08 6.26
CA PRO A 158 4.44 -7.86 5.74
C PRO A 158 5.04 -7.45 4.40
N TRP A 159 4.20 -7.27 3.39
CA TRP A 159 4.53 -6.91 1.99
C TRP A 159 5.58 -7.79 1.29
N GLN A 160 5.94 -8.94 1.87
CA GLN A 160 7.01 -9.84 1.40
C GLN A 160 6.51 -11.27 1.16
N LEU A 161 5.24 -11.41 0.75
CA LEU A 161 4.62 -12.71 0.47
C LEU A 161 5.06 -13.32 -0.85
N TRP A 162 5.61 -12.51 -1.75
CA TRP A 162 6.03 -12.87 -3.10
C TRP A 162 7.41 -12.30 -3.40
N GLY A 163 8.28 -13.14 -3.95
CA GLY A 163 9.55 -12.73 -4.55
C GLY A 163 9.34 -11.98 -5.86
N LYS A 164 10.39 -11.29 -6.31
CA LYS A 164 10.37 -10.52 -7.57
C LYS A 164 10.12 -11.36 -8.81
N ASP A 165 10.53 -12.61 -8.78
CA ASP A 165 10.30 -13.62 -9.81
C ASP A 165 8.91 -14.28 -9.70
N GLY A 166 8.09 -13.88 -8.73
CA GLY A 166 6.80 -14.49 -8.46
C GLY A 166 6.86 -15.72 -7.57
N THR A 167 8.02 -16.06 -7.00
CA THR A 167 8.13 -17.20 -6.08
C THR A 167 7.43 -16.88 -4.74
N PRO A 168 6.49 -17.72 -4.26
CA PRO A 168 5.82 -17.47 -3.00
C PRO A 168 6.77 -17.66 -1.81
N ALA A 169 6.66 -16.79 -0.82
CA ALA A 169 7.33 -16.97 0.46
C ALA A 169 6.74 -18.17 1.25
N PRO A 170 7.48 -18.76 2.21
CA PRO A 170 6.99 -19.91 2.97
C PRO A 170 5.66 -19.62 3.67
N GLY A 171 4.64 -20.41 3.33
CA GLY A 171 3.28 -20.32 3.88
C GLY A 171 2.29 -19.51 3.03
N THR A 172 2.74 -18.70 2.07
CA THR A 172 1.85 -17.86 1.24
C THR A 172 0.78 -18.69 0.53
N GLU A 173 1.16 -19.77 -0.15
CA GLU A 173 0.20 -20.64 -0.84
C GLU A 173 -0.77 -21.35 0.11
N GLU A 174 -0.31 -21.71 1.32
CA GLU A 174 -1.16 -22.30 2.36
C GLU A 174 -2.24 -21.29 2.80
N ALA A 175 -1.85 -20.04 3.08
CA ALA A 175 -2.78 -18.98 3.46
C ALA A 175 -3.81 -18.72 2.34
N ILE A 176 -3.36 -18.63 1.09
CA ILE A 176 -4.23 -18.44 -0.09
C ILE A 176 -5.25 -19.57 -0.21
N ALA A 177 -4.82 -20.83 -0.12
CA ALA A 177 -5.71 -21.98 -0.22
C ALA A 177 -6.78 -21.99 0.88
N LEU A 178 -6.37 -21.70 2.13
CA LEU A 178 -7.31 -21.56 3.26
C LEU A 178 -8.35 -20.46 3.03
N LEU A 179 -7.92 -19.29 2.56
CA LEU A 179 -8.81 -18.15 2.30
C LEU A 179 -9.76 -18.44 1.13
N GLN A 180 -9.31 -19.08 0.07
CA GLN A 180 -10.17 -19.52 -1.03
C GLN A 180 -11.25 -20.50 -0.57
N ASP A 181 -10.87 -21.44 0.29
CA ASP A 181 -11.81 -22.40 0.87
C ASP A 181 -12.87 -21.72 1.74
N VAL A 182 -12.49 -20.72 2.55
CA VAL A 182 -13.43 -19.87 3.29
C VAL A 182 -14.34 -19.13 2.32
N LEU A 183 -13.78 -18.40 1.34
CA LEU A 183 -14.55 -17.60 0.39
C LEU A 183 -15.49 -18.43 -0.51
N LYS A 184 -15.22 -19.72 -0.68
CA LYS A 184 -16.13 -20.65 -1.35
C LYS A 184 -17.34 -20.99 -0.49
N ARG A 185 -17.18 -21.10 0.84
CA ARG A 185 -18.26 -21.40 1.79
C ARG A 185 -19.05 -20.16 2.19
N ASP A 186 -18.33 -19.10 2.52
CA ASP A 186 -18.86 -17.78 2.84
C ASP A 186 -18.18 -16.69 2.00
N PRO A 187 -18.71 -16.40 0.79
CA PRO A 187 -18.19 -15.34 -0.06
C PRO A 187 -18.23 -13.95 0.58
N LYS A 188 -19.04 -13.75 1.64
CA LYS A 188 -19.21 -12.45 2.31
C LYS A 188 -18.36 -12.32 3.57
N HIS A 189 -17.55 -13.33 3.90
CA HIS A 189 -16.67 -13.27 5.06
C HIS A 189 -15.69 -12.11 4.93
N ILE A 190 -15.82 -11.09 5.79
CA ILE A 190 -15.09 -9.83 5.65
C ILE A 190 -13.59 -10.02 5.82
N GLY A 191 -13.18 -10.72 6.89
CA GLY A 191 -11.77 -11.04 7.12
C GLY A 191 -11.15 -11.80 5.95
N ALA A 192 -11.78 -12.86 5.45
CA ALA A 192 -11.26 -13.61 4.32
C ALA A 192 -11.14 -12.78 3.03
N ASN A 193 -12.12 -11.94 2.70
CA ASN A 193 -12.02 -11.07 1.52
C ASN A 193 -10.86 -10.08 1.65
N HIS A 194 -10.69 -9.49 2.83
CA HIS A 194 -9.61 -8.55 3.11
C HIS A 194 -8.23 -9.22 3.06
N ILE A 195 -8.00 -10.24 3.88
CA ILE A 195 -6.70 -10.93 3.97
C ILE A 195 -6.33 -11.58 2.63
N PHE A 196 -7.31 -12.01 1.83
CA PHE A 196 -7.06 -12.54 0.51
C PHE A 196 -6.53 -11.51 -0.49
N ILE A 197 -6.96 -10.24 -0.40
CA ILE A 197 -6.38 -9.16 -1.22
C ILE A 197 -4.89 -9.02 -0.91
N HIS A 198 -4.54 -8.85 0.38
CA HIS A 198 -3.14 -8.78 0.81
C HIS A 198 -2.33 -10.00 0.37
N ALA A 199 -2.92 -11.20 0.42
CA ALA A 199 -2.24 -12.42 0.03
C ALA A 199 -1.87 -12.46 -1.47
N VAL A 200 -2.61 -11.77 -2.35
CA VAL A 200 -2.47 -11.90 -3.81
C VAL A 200 -2.06 -10.62 -4.54
N GLU A 201 -2.13 -9.44 -3.91
CA GLU A 201 -1.84 -8.14 -4.55
C GLU A 201 -0.43 -8.07 -5.17
N ALA A 202 0.57 -8.59 -4.45
CA ALA A 202 1.94 -8.62 -4.94
C ALA A 202 2.26 -9.81 -5.87
N SER A 203 1.33 -10.75 -6.04
CA SER A 203 1.54 -12.00 -6.75
C SER A 203 1.68 -11.84 -8.27
N PRO A 204 2.08 -12.90 -9.01
CA PRO A 204 1.95 -12.96 -10.46
C PRO A 204 0.50 -12.91 -10.98
N HIS A 205 -0.47 -13.19 -10.10
CA HIS A 205 -1.89 -13.34 -10.40
C HIS A 205 -2.78 -12.44 -9.53
N PRO A 206 -2.57 -11.11 -9.52
CA PRO A 206 -3.37 -10.19 -8.73
C PRO A 206 -4.86 -10.23 -9.12
N GLU A 207 -5.18 -10.63 -10.35
CA GLU A 207 -6.56 -10.79 -10.84
C GLU A 207 -7.40 -11.77 -9.99
N LEU A 208 -6.76 -12.68 -9.25
CA LEU A 208 -7.45 -13.57 -8.32
C LEU A 208 -8.21 -12.78 -7.24
N GLY A 209 -7.71 -11.60 -6.86
CA GLY A 209 -8.31 -10.74 -5.85
C GLY A 209 -9.54 -9.94 -6.31
N LEU A 210 -9.83 -9.89 -7.62
CA LEU A 210 -10.93 -9.07 -8.18
C LEU A 210 -12.30 -9.37 -7.57
N PRO A 211 -12.71 -10.64 -7.35
CA PRO A 211 -13.99 -10.92 -6.70
C PRO A 211 -14.06 -10.39 -5.26
N SER A 212 -12.96 -10.41 -4.52
CA SER A 212 -12.90 -9.84 -3.16
C SER A 212 -12.95 -8.30 -3.20
N ALA A 213 -12.20 -7.70 -4.12
CA ALA A 213 -12.21 -6.25 -4.37
C ALA A 213 -13.65 -5.75 -4.67
N GLU A 214 -14.38 -6.43 -5.55
CA GLU A 214 -15.77 -6.06 -5.86
C GLU A 214 -16.71 -6.17 -4.66
N ARG A 215 -16.56 -7.21 -3.83
CA ARG A 215 -17.41 -7.39 -2.65
C ARG A 215 -17.14 -6.33 -1.58
N LEU A 216 -15.88 -6.02 -1.31
CA LEU A 216 -15.50 -5.07 -0.25
C LEU A 216 -16.01 -3.64 -0.50
N LYS A 217 -16.27 -3.24 -1.74
CA LYS A 217 -16.97 -1.99 -2.07
C LYS A 217 -18.27 -1.78 -1.29
N THR A 218 -18.95 -2.88 -0.91
CA THR A 218 -20.29 -2.83 -0.30
C THR A 218 -20.43 -3.62 1.00
N LEU A 219 -19.51 -4.55 1.32
CA LEU A 219 -19.61 -5.36 2.55
C LEU A 219 -19.38 -4.54 3.82
N ALA A 220 -18.52 -3.53 3.78
CA ALA A 220 -18.16 -2.71 4.93
C ALA A 220 -18.01 -1.22 4.54
N PRO A 221 -19.06 -0.59 3.98
CA PRO A 221 -18.96 0.73 3.32
C PRO A 221 -18.63 1.87 4.30
N ARG A 222 -18.65 1.57 5.60
CA ARG A 222 -18.32 2.53 6.64
C ARG A 222 -16.90 2.40 7.15
N MET A 223 -16.14 1.34 6.80
CA MET A 223 -14.76 1.06 7.25
C MET A 223 -13.78 1.58 6.17
N PRO A 224 -13.09 2.72 6.37
CA PRO A 224 -12.28 3.35 5.33
C PRO A 224 -11.24 2.39 4.75
N HIS A 225 -10.50 1.67 5.61
CA HIS A 225 -9.51 0.69 5.14
C HIS A 225 -10.14 -0.39 4.23
N LEU A 226 -11.24 -1.03 4.64
CA LEU A 226 -11.90 -2.04 3.79
C LEU A 226 -12.45 -1.46 2.48
N VAL A 227 -12.87 -0.20 2.48
CA VAL A 227 -13.31 0.52 1.28
C VAL A 227 -12.13 0.85 0.36
N HIS A 228 -10.94 1.03 0.91
CA HIS A 228 -9.71 1.31 0.17
C HIS A 228 -9.07 0.04 -0.43
N MET A 229 -9.16 -1.11 0.25
CA MET A 229 -8.54 -2.37 -0.16
C MET A 229 -8.72 -2.77 -1.63
N PRO A 230 -9.87 -2.56 -2.30
CA PRO A 230 -10.00 -2.84 -3.73
C PRO A 230 -8.94 -2.14 -4.59
N ALA A 231 -8.46 -0.95 -4.20
CA ALA A 231 -7.44 -0.20 -4.92
C ALA A 231 -6.13 -0.97 -5.10
N HIS A 232 -5.77 -1.83 -4.15
CA HIS A 232 -4.57 -2.66 -4.21
C HIS A 232 -4.59 -3.59 -5.42
N ILE A 233 -5.73 -4.25 -5.65
CA ILE A 233 -5.91 -5.12 -6.81
C ILE A 233 -6.03 -4.30 -8.09
N TYR A 234 -6.84 -3.24 -8.09
CA TYR A 234 -7.06 -2.42 -9.28
C TYR A 234 -5.78 -1.78 -9.80
N MET A 235 -4.93 -1.28 -8.89
CA MET A 235 -3.61 -0.75 -9.23
C MET A 235 -2.74 -1.80 -9.93
N ARG A 236 -2.80 -3.06 -9.49
CA ARG A 236 -1.98 -4.17 -10.00
C ARG A 236 -2.48 -4.77 -11.30
N VAL A 237 -3.79 -4.71 -11.56
CA VAL A 237 -4.37 -5.15 -12.85
C VAL A 237 -4.43 -4.04 -13.89
N GLY A 238 -4.12 -2.80 -13.52
CA GLY A 238 -4.08 -1.65 -14.42
C GLY A 238 -5.37 -0.84 -14.54
N ASP A 239 -6.33 -1.06 -13.63
CA ASP A 239 -7.56 -0.28 -13.55
C ASP A 239 -7.37 0.92 -12.60
N TYR A 240 -6.53 1.87 -13.02
CA TYR A 240 -6.19 3.04 -12.21
C TYR A 240 -7.41 3.93 -11.92
N ILE A 241 -8.41 3.91 -12.80
CA ILE A 241 -9.67 4.62 -12.63
C ILE A 241 -10.43 4.05 -11.43
N ALA A 242 -10.61 2.72 -11.37
CA ALA A 242 -11.26 2.06 -10.24
C ALA A 242 -10.44 2.18 -8.94
N ALA A 243 -9.11 2.11 -9.03
CA ALA A 243 -8.24 2.31 -7.87
C ALA A 243 -8.46 3.69 -7.22
N ALA A 244 -8.46 4.74 -8.04
CA ALA A 244 -8.74 6.09 -7.56
C ALA A 244 -10.19 6.25 -7.05
N GLN A 245 -11.19 5.61 -7.67
CA GLN A 245 -12.57 5.64 -7.17
C GLN A 245 -12.69 4.99 -5.77
N SER A 246 -12.00 3.87 -5.53
CA SER A 246 -12.03 3.19 -4.23
C SER A 246 -11.39 4.05 -3.13
N ASN A 247 -10.20 4.61 -3.38
CA ASN A 247 -9.54 5.49 -2.43
C ASN A 247 -10.35 6.78 -2.18
N LYS A 248 -10.98 7.35 -3.22
CA LYS A 248 -11.89 8.50 -3.05
C LYS A 248 -13.08 8.19 -2.13
N ALA A 249 -13.63 6.98 -2.22
CA ALA A 249 -14.67 6.52 -1.32
C ALA A 249 -14.16 6.37 0.12
N ALA A 250 -12.96 5.80 0.30
CA ALA A 250 -12.32 5.65 1.62
C ALA A 250 -12.02 7.02 2.28
N VAL A 251 -11.44 7.95 1.53
CA VAL A 251 -11.21 9.35 1.97
C VAL A 251 -12.52 10.02 2.40
N ALA A 252 -13.63 9.79 1.68
CA ALA A 252 -14.93 10.34 2.07
C ALA A 252 -15.42 9.78 3.42
N VAL A 253 -15.17 8.50 3.69
CA VAL A 253 -15.47 7.86 4.98
C VAL A 253 -14.60 8.43 6.10
N ASP A 254 -13.30 8.58 5.88
CA ASP A 254 -12.38 9.18 6.85
C ASP A 254 -12.76 10.61 7.22
N ARG A 255 -13.10 11.43 6.22
CA ARG A 255 -13.59 12.81 6.44
C ARG A 255 -14.85 12.84 7.28
N ALA A 256 -15.82 11.97 6.98
CA ALA A 256 -17.07 11.89 7.74
C ALA A 256 -16.85 11.50 9.22
N ARG A 257 -15.72 10.83 9.52
CA ARG A 257 -15.32 10.44 10.88
C ARG A 257 -14.31 11.41 11.52
N PHE A 258 -13.91 12.46 10.83
CA PHE A 258 -12.86 13.40 11.26
C PHE A 258 -11.53 12.69 11.61
N LYS A 259 -11.21 11.59 10.91
CA LYS A 259 -9.94 10.89 11.11
C LYS A 259 -8.76 11.74 10.62
N GLN A 260 -7.63 11.61 11.31
CA GLN A 260 -6.36 12.23 11.01
C GLN A 260 -5.25 11.21 11.27
N GLY A 261 -4.07 11.42 10.68
CA GLY A 261 -2.91 10.56 10.87
C GLY A 261 -2.48 9.85 9.59
N MET A 262 -1.63 8.83 9.75
CA MET A 262 -0.96 8.19 8.61
C MET A 262 -1.91 7.45 7.67
N TYR A 263 -2.95 6.78 8.18
CA TYR A 263 -3.89 6.06 7.31
C TYR A 263 -4.73 6.97 6.40
N PRO A 264 -5.40 8.02 6.91
CA PRO A 264 -6.08 8.96 6.02
C PRO A 264 -5.11 9.68 5.04
N ALA A 265 -3.85 9.89 5.45
CA ALA A 265 -2.82 10.42 4.55
C ALA A 265 -2.44 9.40 3.47
N HIS A 266 -2.35 8.11 3.82
CA HIS A 266 -2.13 7.02 2.88
C HIS A 266 -3.25 6.92 1.84
N ASP A 267 -4.52 6.98 2.25
CA ASP A 267 -5.66 6.94 1.31
C ASP A 267 -5.64 8.13 0.33
N LEU A 268 -5.28 9.33 0.82
CA LEU A 268 -5.07 10.52 0.00
C LEU A 268 -3.88 10.36 -0.96
N GLN A 269 -2.74 9.84 -0.48
CA GLN A 269 -1.57 9.59 -1.32
C GLN A 269 -1.88 8.57 -2.41
N PHE A 270 -2.55 7.47 -2.07
CA PHE A 270 -2.93 6.43 -3.02
C PHE A 270 -3.94 6.98 -4.05
N LEU A 271 -4.90 7.79 -3.63
CA LEU A 271 -5.78 8.50 -4.57
C LEU A 271 -4.99 9.40 -5.53
N ALA A 272 -4.04 10.20 -5.03
CA ALA A 272 -3.23 11.08 -5.86
C ALA A 272 -2.38 10.31 -6.89
N VAL A 273 -1.76 9.19 -6.48
CA VAL A 273 -0.96 8.35 -7.36
C VAL A 273 -1.85 7.66 -8.40
N ALA A 274 -2.96 7.04 -8.00
CA ALA A 274 -3.88 6.40 -8.93
C ALA A 274 -4.50 7.40 -9.93
N ALA A 275 -4.84 8.61 -9.48
CA ALA A 275 -5.31 9.68 -10.36
C ALA A 275 -4.23 10.12 -11.37
N THR A 276 -2.95 10.12 -10.96
CA THR A 276 -1.81 10.38 -11.86
C THR A 276 -1.73 9.33 -12.97
N PHE A 277 -1.74 8.05 -12.63
CA PHE A 277 -1.74 6.96 -13.61
C PHE A 277 -2.99 6.96 -14.51
N ALA A 278 -4.13 7.45 -14.03
CA ALA A 278 -5.36 7.60 -14.80
C ALA A 278 -5.40 8.89 -15.67
N GLY A 279 -4.33 9.70 -15.66
CA GLY A 279 -4.26 10.94 -16.43
C GLY A 279 -5.17 12.06 -15.92
N ARG A 280 -5.55 12.06 -14.63
CA ARG A 280 -6.46 13.04 -14.01
C ARG A 280 -5.70 14.06 -13.17
N SER A 281 -5.07 15.02 -13.85
CA SER A 281 -4.21 16.03 -13.27
C SER A 281 -4.91 16.90 -12.23
N GLU A 282 -6.14 17.36 -12.51
CA GLU A 282 -6.87 18.23 -11.57
C GLU A 282 -7.26 17.51 -10.28
N GLU A 283 -7.59 16.21 -10.36
CA GLU A 283 -7.91 15.40 -9.18
C GLU A 283 -6.65 15.08 -8.38
N ALA A 284 -5.56 14.69 -9.06
CA ALA A 284 -4.28 14.42 -8.41
C ALA A 284 -3.79 15.66 -7.64
N LEU A 285 -3.73 16.83 -8.27
CA LEU A 285 -3.23 18.05 -7.65
C LEU A 285 -4.11 18.57 -6.50
N ARG A 286 -5.44 18.43 -6.61
CA ARG A 286 -6.35 18.74 -5.48
C ARG A 286 -6.11 17.80 -4.30
N THR A 287 -6.00 16.51 -4.57
CA THR A 287 -5.80 15.49 -3.54
C THR A 287 -4.46 15.70 -2.83
N VAL A 288 -3.40 16.00 -3.58
CA VAL A 288 -2.08 16.31 -3.00
C VAL A 288 -2.11 17.56 -2.12
N ALA A 289 -2.86 18.60 -2.49
CA ALA A 289 -3.00 19.78 -1.63
C ALA A 289 -3.62 19.43 -0.28
N GLU A 290 -4.59 18.52 -0.25
CA GLU A 290 -5.19 18.03 0.99
C GLU A 290 -4.24 17.13 1.79
N LEU A 291 -3.53 16.24 1.10
CA LEU A 291 -2.49 15.38 1.67
C LEU A 291 -1.43 16.21 2.41
N GLU A 292 -0.93 17.27 1.79
CA GLU A 292 0.06 18.16 2.40
C GLU A 292 -0.46 18.84 3.67
N VAL A 293 -1.72 19.27 3.69
CA VAL A 293 -2.33 19.86 4.90
C VAL A 293 -2.35 18.85 6.04
N MET A 294 -2.63 17.58 5.74
CA MET A 294 -2.66 16.50 6.73
C MET A 294 -1.27 16.06 7.19
N ALA A 295 -0.32 15.93 6.27
CA ALA A 295 1.01 15.39 6.55
C ALA A 295 1.92 16.38 7.30
N ARG A 296 1.81 17.69 7.04
CA ARG A 296 2.72 18.71 7.63
C ARG A 296 2.80 18.67 9.17
N PRO A 297 1.68 18.62 9.93
CA PRO A 297 1.76 18.50 11.38
C PRO A 297 2.37 17.17 11.86
N MET A 298 2.30 16.12 11.05
CA MET A 298 2.80 14.79 11.39
C MET A 298 4.33 14.72 11.32
N VAL A 299 4.95 15.36 10.33
CA VAL A 299 6.42 15.34 10.11
C VAL A 299 7.19 15.70 11.39
N ALA A 300 6.67 16.62 12.20
CA ALA A 300 7.34 17.06 13.44
C ALA A 300 7.47 15.95 14.51
N HIS A 301 6.57 14.95 14.50
CA HIS A 301 6.53 13.87 15.49
C HIS A 301 6.76 12.49 14.87
N MET A 302 6.67 12.39 13.54
CA MET A 302 6.87 11.20 12.73
C MET A 302 7.70 11.59 11.50
N PRO A 303 9.04 11.67 11.62
CA PRO A 303 9.92 12.10 10.53
C PRO A 303 9.75 11.28 9.24
N ASP A 304 9.40 9.99 9.35
CA ASP A 304 9.11 9.12 8.20
C ASP A 304 7.92 9.60 7.34
N ALA A 305 7.02 10.43 7.89
CA ALA A 305 5.93 11.04 7.13
C ALA A 305 6.42 12.10 6.11
N ASP A 306 7.68 12.52 6.19
CA ASP A 306 8.27 13.51 5.29
C ASP A 306 8.14 13.11 3.80
N ILE A 307 8.36 11.83 3.49
CA ILE A 307 8.30 11.32 2.12
C ILE A 307 6.97 11.62 1.41
N VAL A 308 5.88 11.70 2.18
CA VAL A 308 4.53 12.00 1.69
C VAL A 308 4.46 13.39 1.06
N LEU A 309 5.19 14.37 1.59
CA LEU A 309 5.27 15.73 1.04
C LEU A 309 6.00 15.77 -0.32
N GLY A 310 6.78 14.73 -0.64
CA GLY A 310 7.40 14.54 -1.94
C GLY A 310 6.43 14.13 -3.06
N THR A 311 5.16 13.88 -2.75
CA THR A 311 4.15 13.48 -3.75
C THR A 311 3.87 14.59 -4.77
N ARG A 312 3.77 15.87 -4.35
CA ARG A 312 3.50 17.00 -5.28
C ARG A 312 4.56 17.13 -6.38
N PRO A 313 5.87 17.19 -6.05
CA PRO A 313 6.91 17.24 -7.08
C PRO A 313 6.77 16.14 -8.13
N LEU A 314 6.57 14.89 -7.71
CA LEU A 314 6.48 13.75 -8.63
C LEU A 314 5.21 13.77 -9.50
N VAL A 315 4.05 14.13 -8.93
CA VAL A 315 2.81 14.33 -9.71
C VAL A 315 3.01 15.41 -10.79
N LEU A 316 3.68 16.51 -10.46
CA LEU A 316 3.94 17.57 -11.43
C LEU A 316 4.94 17.14 -12.51
N VAL A 317 5.89 16.24 -12.20
CA VAL A 317 6.80 15.65 -13.20
C VAL A 317 6.03 14.84 -14.22
N GLU A 318 5.16 13.94 -13.76
CA GLU A 318 4.32 13.09 -14.64
C GLU A 318 3.42 13.91 -15.57
N PHE A 319 2.89 15.03 -15.08
CA PHE A 319 2.07 15.95 -15.89
C PHE A 319 2.88 17.03 -16.61
N ARG A 320 4.22 16.98 -16.56
CA ARG A 320 5.13 17.93 -17.22
C ARG A 320 4.86 19.39 -16.88
N ARG A 321 4.46 19.65 -15.64
CA ARG A 321 4.09 20.98 -15.14
C ARG A 321 5.33 21.75 -14.68
N TRP A 322 6.31 21.89 -15.57
CA TRP A 322 7.65 22.45 -15.30
C TRP A 322 7.62 23.81 -14.60
N LYS A 323 6.77 24.72 -15.09
CA LYS A 323 6.62 26.06 -14.48
C LYS A 323 6.11 25.99 -13.04
N ASP A 324 5.22 25.05 -12.74
CA ASP A 324 4.66 24.91 -11.40
C ASP A 324 5.69 24.32 -10.44
N ILE A 325 6.49 23.36 -10.89
CA ILE A 325 7.61 22.78 -10.11
C ILE A 325 8.61 23.87 -9.71
N LEU A 326 9.02 24.70 -10.67
CA LEU A 326 9.97 25.80 -10.43
C LEU A 326 9.38 26.91 -9.54
N ALA A 327 8.05 26.99 -9.44
CA ALA A 327 7.35 27.93 -8.58
C ALA A 327 7.12 27.41 -7.15
N ILE A 328 7.36 26.13 -6.87
CA ILE A 328 7.23 25.58 -5.50
C ILE A 328 8.24 26.28 -4.60
N PRO A 329 7.83 26.93 -3.49
CA PRO A 329 8.76 27.52 -2.55
C PRO A 329 9.50 26.42 -1.77
N VAL A 330 10.72 26.72 -1.33
CA VAL A 330 11.42 25.86 -0.36
C VAL A 330 10.63 25.86 0.95
N ASP A 331 10.22 24.69 1.38
CA ASP A 331 9.42 24.49 2.58
C ASP A 331 10.32 24.18 3.79
N LYS A 332 10.30 25.04 4.79
CA LYS A 332 11.10 24.87 6.02
C LYS A 332 10.49 23.86 7.01
N THR A 333 9.27 23.42 6.75
CA THR A 333 8.57 22.40 7.56
C THR A 333 8.70 21.00 6.99
N ALA A 334 9.25 20.89 5.77
CA ALA A 334 9.63 19.65 5.13
C ALA A 334 10.95 19.10 5.71
N GLY A 335 11.10 17.79 5.67
CA GLY A 335 12.33 17.08 5.96
C GLY A 335 13.21 16.87 4.71
N PRO A 336 14.35 16.20 4.90
CA PRO A 336 15.37 16.04 3.86
C PRO A 336 14.94 15.15 2.68
N VAL A 337 13.96 14.25 2.85
CA VAL A 337 13.51 13.34 1.79
C VAL A 337 12.62 14.09 0.80
N SER A 338 11.64 14.85 1.28
CA SER A 338 10.78 15.64 0.39
C SER A 338 11.52 16.82 -0.25
N GLU A 339 12.49 17.41 0.45
CA GLU A 339 13.41 18.40 -0.15
C GLU A 339 14.22 17.79 -1.30
N ALA A 340 14.75 16.57 -1.11
CA ALA A 340 15.46 15.84 -2.16
C ALA A 340 14.55 15.53 -3.37
N LEU A 341 13.28 15.17 -3.15
CA LEU A 341 12.31 14.95 -4.23
C LEU A 341 11.92 16.25 -4.96
N LEU A 342 11.85 17.38 -4.26
CA LEU A 342 11.66 18.69 -4.88
C LEU A 342 12.86 19.07 -5.76
N HIS A 343 14.09 18.90 -5.26
CA HIS A 343 15.30 19.13 -6.04
C HIS A 343 15.36 18.21 -7.27
N PHE A 344 14.98 16.94 -7.12
CA PHE A 344 14.86 16.01 -8.25
C PHE A 344 13.90 16.56 -9.32
N ALA A 345 12.68 16.94 -8.93
CA ALA A 345 11.68 17.44 -9.86
C ALA A 345 12.11 18.75 -10.55
N ARG A 346 12.76 19.66 -9.81
CA ARG A 346 13.33 20.90 -10.37
C ARG A 346 14.44 20.59 -11.37
N GLY A 347 15.33 19.64 -11.05
CA GLY A 347 16.37 19.19 -11.96
C GLY A 347 15.79 18.67 -13.28
N VAL A 348 14.74 17.84 -13.22
CA VAL A 348 14.03 17.37 -14.41
C VAL A 348 13.42 18.54 -15.18
N ALA A 349 12.71 19.45 -14.51
CA ALA A 349 12.09 20.61 -15.14
C ALA A 349 13.11 21.55 -15.83
N LEU A 350 14.30 21.72 -15.24
CA LEU A 350 15.37 22.53 -15.81
C LEU A 350 16.01 21.83 -17.01
N ALA A 351 16.25 20.52 -16.93
CA ALA A 351 16.75 19.73 -18.05
C ALA A 351 15.78 19.78 -19.25
N GLU A 352 14.50 19.57 -19.00
CA GLU A 352 13.42 19.65 -20.01
C GLU A 352 13.18 21.08 -20.57
N THR A 353 13.84 22.09 -19.99
CA THR A 353 13.83 23.47 -20.50
C THR A 353 15.22 23.95 -20.93
N ASP A 354 16.10 23.01 -21.32
CA ASP A 354 17.45 23.22 -21.86
C ASP A 354 18.41 23.97 -20.91
N LYS A 355 18.24 23.82 -19.60
CA LYS A 355 19.08 24.42 -18.56
C LYS A 355 19.92 23.36 -17.83
N ALA A 356 20.79 22.70 -18.59
CA ALA A 356 21.58 21.57 -18.10
C ALA A 356 22.48 21.88 -16.88
N ASP A 357 23.07 23.08 -16.83
CA ASP A 357 23.93 23.49 -15.71
C ASP A 357 23.10 23.69 -14.42
N ASP A 358 21.97 24.40 -14.50
CA ASP A 358 21.05 24.56 -13.37
C ASP A 358 20.49 23.19 -12.91
N ALA A 359 20.18 22.28 -13.85
CA ALA A 359 19.74 20.93 -13.55
C ALA A 359 20.82 20.11 -12.82
N THR A 360 22.10 20.33 -13.16
CA THR A 360 23.24 19.71 -12.49
C THR A 360 23.38 20.21 -11.05
N ASP A 361 23.16 21.50 -10.81
CA ASP A 361 23.15 22.09 -9.47
C ASP A 361 22.03 21.50 -8.59
N GLU A 362 20.84 21.31 -9.16
CA GLU A 362 19.71 20.64 -8.50
C GLU A 362 20.03 19.18 -8.17
N ARG A 363 20.66 18.42 -9.08
CA ARG A 363 21.13 17.05 -8.78
C ARG A 363 22.10 17.01 -7.60
N ASP A 364 23.01 17.97 -7.53
CA ASP A 364 23.93 18.05 -6.39
C ASP A 364 23.22 18.49 -5.10
N ALA A 365 22.12 19.25 -5.21
CA ALA A 365 21.23 19.54 -4.09
C ALA A 365 20.51 18.28 -3.58
N VAL A 366 20.00 17.41 -4.48
CA VAL A 366 19.46 16.09 -4.11
C VAL A 366 20.48 15.34 -3.24
N ARG A 367 21.72 15.23 -3.71
CA ARG A 367 22.79 14.52 -2.98
C ARG A 367 23.12 15.15 -1.63
N ARG A 368 22.97 16.46 -1.48
CA ARG A 368 23.16 17.16 -0.20
C ARG A 368 22.01 16.86 0.77
N SER A 369 20.77 16.96 0.32
CA SER A 369 19.58 16.65 1.14
C SER A 369 19.60 15.19 1.63
N LEU A 370 19.99 14.24 0.78
CA LEU A 370 20.11 12.83 1.18
C LEU A 370 21.13 12.58 2.30
N LYS A 371 22.21 13.37 2.39
CA LYS A 371 23.18 13.28 3.50
C LYS A 371 22.59 13.75 4.84
N ALA A 372 21.50 14.52 4.81
CA ALA A 372 20.81 14.99 6.00
C ALA A 372 19.71 14.03 6.47
N VAL A 373 19.40 12.98 5.69
CA VAL A 373 18.47 11.91 6.11
C VAL A 373 19.12 11.14 7.27
N PRO A 374 18.48 11.05 8.44
CA PRO A 374 19.00 10.26 9.55
C PRO A 374 19.16 8.80 9.13
N PRO A 375 20.27 8.12 9.49
CA PRO A 375 20.39 6.69 9.26
C PRO A 375 19.28 5.96 10.02
N LYS A 376 18.59 5.02 9.37
CA LYS A 376 17.68 4.09 10.08
C LYS A 376 18.51 3.10 10.88
N ASP A 377 18.09 2.82 12.12
CA ASP A 377 18.70 1.81 12.97
C ASP A 377 18.43 0.40 12.37
N GLY A 378 19.38 -0.14 11.60
CA GLY A 378 19.22 -1.46 10.96
C GLY A 378 20.34 -1.86 10.00
N VAL A 379 20.36 -3.15 9.61
CA VAL A 379 21.27 -3.73 8.61
C VAL A 379 20.50 -3.91 7.30
N GLY A 380 20.71 -3.02 6.32
CA GLY A 380 20.07 -3.09 4.99
C GLY A 380 20.03 -1.73 4.27
N THR A 381 19.62 -1.71 3.00
CA THR A 381 19.29 -0.49 2.25
C THR A 381 17.91 0.03 2.69
N SER A 382 17.76 1.33 2.95
CA SER A 382 16.45 1.90 3.29
C SER A 382 15.57 2.08 2.04
N ASP A 383 14.25 2.20 2.22
CA ASP A 383 13.31 2.51 1.12
C ASP A 383 13.67 3.83 0.42
N VAL A 384 14.21 4.79 1.19
CA VAL A 384 14.72 6.07 0.67
C VAL A 384 15.93 5.84 -0.25
N ASP A 385 16.89 5.01 0.17
CA ASP A 385 18.06 4.70 -0.66
C ASP A 385 17.66 4.03 -1.98
N GLN A 386 16.69 3.12 -1.93
CA GLN A 386 16.18 2.42 -3.11
C GLN A 386 15.44 3.38 -4.05
N LEU A 387 14.61 4.27 -3.52
CA LEU A 387 13.92 5.31 -4.28
C LEU A 387 14.92 6.20 -5.05
N PHE A 388 15.95 6.71 -4.36
CA PHE A 388 16.93 7.58 -4.99
C PHE A 388 17.97 6.85 -5.84
N ALA A 389 18.10 5.52 -5.70
CA ALA A 389 18.81 4.69 -6.66
C ALA A 389 18.13 4.68 -8.04
N VAL A 390 16.82 4.97 -8.12
CA VAL A 390 16.08 5.21 -9.37
C VAL A 390 16.15 6.68 -9.78
N ALA A 391 15.80 7.58 -8.86
CA ALA A 391 15.63 9.00 -9.17
C ALA A 391 16.92 9.69 -9.67
N LEU A 392 18.08 9.39 -9.08
CA LEU A 392 19.34 10.02 -9.49
C LEU A 392 19.78 9.64 -10.91
N PRO A 393 19.84 8.35 -11.31
CA PRO A 393 20.13 8.02 -12.70
C PRO A 393 19.04 8.45 -13.68
N PHE A 394 17.78 8.54 -13.26
CA PHE A 394 16.74 9.17 -14.08
C PHE A 394 17.07 10.64 -14.36
N LEU A 395 17.39 11.42 -13.32
CA LEU A 395 17.78 12.81 -13.47
C LEU A 395 19.08 12.97 -14.28
N ASP A 396 20.06 12.09 -14.11
CA ASP A 396 21.27 12.06 -14.94
C ASP A 396 20.93 11.83 -16.42
N ALA A 397 19.89 11.05 -16.73
CA ALA A 397 19.44 10.83 -18.10
C ALA A 397 18.86 12.10 -18.71
N GLU A 398 17.97 12.78 -17.99
CA GLU A 398 17.37 14.05 -18.42
C GLU A 398 18.44 15.15 -18.61
N ILE A 399 19.40 15.26 -17.69
CA ILE A 399 20.53 16.19 -17.82
C ILE A 399 21.35 15.89 -19.08
N ALA A 400 21.64 14.61 -19.35
CA ALA A 400 22.38 14.22 -20.54
C ALA A 400 21.62 14.53 -21.84
N LEU A 401 20.28 14.45 -21.84
CA LEU A 401 19.45 14.89 -22.98
C LEU A 401 19.57 16.40 -23.21
N ALA A 402 19.49 17.20 -22.14
CA ALA A 402 19.68 18.65 -22.19
C ALA A 402 21.09 19.06 -22.63
N GLN A 403 22.09 18.21 -22.36
CA GLN A 403 23.48 18.39 -22.83
C GLN A 403 23.71 17.88 -24.26
N HIS A 404 22.67 17.36 -24.91
CA HIS A 404 22.76 16.73 -26.22
C HIS A 404 23.75 15.55 -26.28
N ASP A 405 23.80 14.72 -25.23
CA ASP A 405 24.56 13.47 -25.15
C ASP A 405 23.63 12.23 -25.08
N PRO A 406 23.09 11.76 -26.22
CA PRO A 406 22.21 10.59 -26.27
C PRO A 406 22.84 9.29 -25.76
N PRO A 407 24.14 9.00 -26.01
CA PRO A 407 24.82 7.85 -25.40
C PRO A 407 24.79 7.87 -23.87
N ALA A 408 25.10 9.01 -23.23
CA ALA A 408 25.04 9.14 -21.78
C ALA A 408 23.60 9.01 -21.26
N ALA A 409 22.64 9.66 -21.92
CA ALA A 409 21.22 9.57 -21.56
C ALA A 409 20.72 8.11 -21.58
N ARG A 410 21.05 7.36 -22.64
CA ARG A 410 20.69 5.93 -22.73
C ARG A 410 21.29 5.11 -21.59
N ALA A 411 22.56 5.32 -21.27
CA ALA A 411 23.23 4.60 -20.20
C ALA A 411 22.60 4.89 -18.83
N ALA A 412 22.24 6.16 -18.59
CA ALA A 412 21.58 6.59 -17.37
C ALA A 412 20.15 6.03 -17.24
N PHE A 413 19.34 6.07 -18.31
CA PHE A 413 18.03 5.41 -18.34
C PHE A 413 18.11 3.91 -18.05
N ARG A 414 19.06 3.18 -18.66
CA ARG A 414 19.28 1.74 -18.39
C ARG A 414 19.62 1.46 -16.93
N LYS A 415 20.40 2.34 -16.31
CA LYS A 415 20.71 2.26 -14.88
C LYS A 415 19.46 2.50 -14.04
N ALA A 416 18.64 3.49 -14.38
CA ALA A 416 17.38 3.77 -13.70
C ALA A 416 16.38 2.61 -13.86
N GLU A 417 16.21 2.02 -15.05
CA GLU A 417 15.35 0.84 -15.27
C GLU A 417 15.77 -0.34 -14.38
N THR A 418 17.09 -0.57 -14.28
CA THR A 418 17.64 -1.67 -13.46
C THR A 418 17.37 -1.42 -11.97
N ALA A 419 17.45 -0.17 -11.52
CA ALA A 419 17.12 0.18 -10.14
C ALA A 419 15.61 0.08 -9.87
N GLU A 420 14.78 0.49 -10.83
CA GLU A 420 13.31 0.41 -10.73
C GLU A 420 12.85 -1.05 -10.62
N ASP A 421 13.44 -1.96 -11.39
CA ASP A 421 13.16 -3.41 -11.29
C ASP A 421 13.48 -4.01 -9.91
N MET A 422 14.34 -3.35 -9.14
CA MET A 422 14.78 -3.79 -7.82
C MET A 422 13.98 -3.16 -6.67
N LEU A 423 13.13 -2.15 -6.92
CA LEU A 423 12.29 -1.55 -5.90
C LEU A 423 11.36 -2.60 -5.28
N PRO A 424 11.20 -2.72 -3.96
CA PRO A 424 10.26 -3.65 -3.33
C PRO A 424 8.81 -3.35 -3.71
N TYR A 425 7.90 -4.29 -3.41
CA TYR A 425 6.48 -3.99 -3.52
C TYR A 425 6.11 -2.92 -2.48
N ALA A 426 5.29 -1.94 -2.90
CA ALA A 426 4.74 -0.89 -2.06
C ALA A 426 3.39 -0.45 -2.63
N GLU A 427 2.53 0.08 -1.76
CA GLU A 427 1.20 0.58 -2.09
C GLU A 427 0.95 1.95 -1.43
N PRO A 428 0.63 3.00 -2.21
CA PRO A 428 0.90 3.08 -3.65
C PRO A 428 2.39 2.84 -3.96
N PRO A 429 2.76 2.59 -5.23
CA PRO A 429 4.17 2.46 -5.62
C PRO A 429 4.99 3.65 -5.11
N SER A 430 6.13 3.36 -4.46
CA SER A 430 7.03 4.39 -3.91
C SER A 430 7.63 5.28 -5.00
N TRP A 431 7.81 4.72 -6.21
CA TRP A 431 8.16 5.44 -7.42
C TRP A 431 7.02 5.32 -8.43
N PHE A 432 6.46 6.45 -8.83
CA PHE A 432 5.36 6.53 -9.79
C PHE A 432 5.66 7.49 -10.95
N VAL A 433 6.96 7.65 -11.28
CA VAL A 433 7.44 8.33 -12.48
C VAL A 433 8.11 7.30 -13.40
N PRO A 434 7.35 6.41 -14.09
CA PRO A 434 7.89 5.16 -14.59
C PRO A 434 9.04 5.36 -15.59
N VAL A 435 10.23 4.81 -15.28
CA VAL A 435 11.45 5.09 -16.06
C VAL A 435 11.28 4.68 -17.52
N ARG A 436 10.58 3.57 -17.75
CA ARG A 436 10.37 2.99 -19.08
C ARG A 436 9.48 3.83 -19.98
N GLU A 437 8.60 4.64 -19.41
CA GLU A 437 7.75 5.53 -20.21
C GLU A 437 8.61 6.64 -20.83
N HIS A 438 9.45 7.28 -20.01
CA HIS A 438 10.41 8.28 -20.45
C HIS A 438 11.48 7.71 -21.38
N PHE A 439 12.02 6.53 -21.07
CA PHE A 439 13.04 5.91 -21.89
C PHE A 439 12.49 5.43 -23.25
N GLY A 440 11.26 4.90 -23.26
CA GLY A 440 10.54 4.58 -24.50
C GLY A 440 10.31 5.83 -25.35
N ALA A 441 9.90 6.94 -24.73
CA ALA A 441 9.72 8.23 -25.39
C ALA A 441 11.02 8.76 -26.02
N PHE A 442 12.15 8.67 -25.30
CA PHE A 442 13.48 8.98 -25.82
C PHE A 442 13.80 8.18 -27.10
N LEU A 443 13.55 6.88 -27.11
CA LEU A 443 13.80 6.01 -28.28
C LEU A 443 12.86 6.34 -29.44
N LEU A 444 11.57 6.54 -29.14
CA LEU A 444 10.54 6.86 -30.13
C LEU A 444 10.81 8.19 -30.85
N ARG A 445 11.19 9.24 -30.10
CA ARG A 445 11.55 10.57 -30.66
C ARG A 445 12.76 10.49 -31.59
N ARG A 446 13.63 9.50 -31.41
CA ARG A 446 14.81 9.25 -32.24
C ARG A 446 14.58 8.25 -33.38
N ASN A 447 13.33 7.80 -33.56
CA ASN A 447 12.95 6.80 -34.55
C ASN A 447 13.68 5.45 -34.35
N GLU A 448 14.06 5.12 -33.11
CA GLU A 448 14.64 3.82 -32.74
C GLU A 448 13.52 2.83 -32.37
N LEU A 449 12.65 2.58 -33.36
CA LEU A 449 11.35 1.95 -33.16
C LEU A 449 11.42 0.55 -32.55
N PRO A 450 12.29 -0.38 -33.00
CA PRO A 450 12.34 -1.73 -32.44
C PRO A 450 12.71 -1.73 -30.95
N GLN A 451 13.58 -0.81 -30.53
CA GLN A 451 13.95 -0.66 -29.13
C GLN A 451 12.84 0.00 -28.31
N ALA A 452 12.17 1.02 -28.86
CA ALA A 452 11.04 1.68 -28.22
C ALA A 452 9.89 0.68 -27.94
N GLU A 453 9.57 -0.17 -28.93
CA GLU A 453 8.54 -1.21 -28.81
C GLU A 453 8.83 -2.15 -27.63
N VAL A 454 10.08 -2.64 -27.53
CA VAL A 454 10.51 -3.52 -26.43
C VAL A 454 10.37 -2.83 -25.08
N VAL A 455 10.78 -1.57 -24.97
CA VAL A 455 10.73 -0.81 -23.71
C VAL A 455 9.29 -0.56 -23.27
N PHE A 456 8.40 -0.12 -24.17
CA PHE A 456 7.00 0.09 -23.83
C PHE A 456 6.27 -1.22 -23.50
N LYS A 457 6.52 -2.31 -24.24
CA LYS A 457 5.97 -3.64 -23.90
C LYS A 457 6.43 -4.09 -22.51
N ARG A 458 7.69 -3.81 -22.14
CA ARG A 458 8.21 -4.10 -20.79
C ARG A 458 7.57 -3.22 -19.72
N ALA A 459 7.30 -1.94 -20.01
CA ALA A 459 6.59 -1.04 -19.10
C ALA A 459 5.22 -1.61 -18.72
N LEU A 460 4.48 -2.15 -19.70
CA LEU A 460 3.13 -2.70 -19.51
C LEU A 460 3.09 -4.03 -18.75
N ILE A 461 4.24 -4.71 -18.56
CA ILE A 461 4.31 -5.89 -17.67
C ILE A 461 4.17 -5.47 -16.21
N ASN A 462 4.84 -4.38 -15.84
CA ASN A 462 4.89 -3.89 -14.46
C ASN A 462 3.74 -2.91 -14.16
N ASN A 463 3.42 -2.04 -15.13
CA ASN A 463 2.36 -1.04 -15.06
C ASN A 463 1.31 -1.35 -16.12
N ARG A 464 0.57 -2.45 -15.90
CA ARG A 464 -0.55 -2.86 -16.78
C ARG A 464 -1.49 -1.67 -16.96
N GLY A 465 -2.00 -1.46 -18.16
CA GLY A 465 -2.95 -0.37 -18.40
C GLY A 465 -2.37 1.05 -18.27
N SER A 466 -1.04 1.24 -18.17
CA SER A 466 -0.46 2.60 -18.18
C SER A 466 -0.80 3.30 -19.48
N GLY A 467 -1.57 4.39 -19.41
CA GLY A 467 -1.98 5.13 -20.61
C GLY A 467 -0.81 5.77 -21.34
N ARG A 468 0.22 6.23 -20.63
CA ARG A 468 1.46 6.74 -21.23
C ARG A 468 2.21 5.66 -22.00
N ALA A 469 2.38 4.48 -21.40
CA ALA A 469 3.05 3.36 -22.06
C ALA A 469 2.23 2.81 -23.25
N LEU A 470 0.91 2.72 -23.12
CA LEU A 470 0.01 2.29 -24.20
C LEU A 470 0.04 3.29 -25.37
N PHE A 471 -0.02 4.59 -25.10
CA PHE A 471 0.08 5.62 -26.12
C PHE A 471 1.43 5.55 -26.86
N GLY A 472 2.54 5.47 -26.11
CA GLY A 472 3.88 5.33 -26.71
C GLY A 472 4.06 4.07 -27.54
N LEU A 473 3.51 2.94 -27.09
CA LEU A 473 3.52 1.69 -27.85
C LEU A 473 2.68 1.80 -29.13
N ALA A 474 1.47 2.35 -29.06
CA ALA A 474 0.62 2.54 -30.23
C ALA A 474 1.31 3.43 -31.29
N GLU A 475 1.89 4.56 -30.88
CA GLU A 475 2.63 5.45 -31.78
C GLU A 475 3.89 4.78 -32.37
N THR A 476 4.59 3.96 -31.59
CA THR A 476 5.72 3.17 -32.08
C THR A 476 5.28 2.19 -33.16
N LEU A 477 4.23 1.41 -32.91
CA LEU A 477 3.70 0.41 -33.84
C LEU A 477 3.18 1.02 -35.14
N LYS A 478 2.50 2.18 -35.07
CA LYS A 478 2.06 2.95 -36.26
C LYS A 478 3.26 3.33 -37.13
N ARG A 479 4.34 3.85 -36.54
CA ARG A 479 5.56 4.24 -37.28
C ARG A 479 6.31 3.04 -37.86
N GLU A 480 6.17 1.85 -37.28
CA GLU A 480 6.69 0.60 -37.84
C GLU A 480 5.81 0.01 -38.95
N GLY A 481 4.60 0.55 -39.18
CA GLY A 481 3.64 0.02 -40.14
C GLY A 481 2.87 -1.21 -39.65
N LYS A 482 2.88 -1.48 -38.33
CA LYS A 482 2.15 -2.60 -37.69
C LYS A 482 0.72 -2.19 -37.32
N GLU A 483 -0.06 -1.82 -38.32
CA GLU A 483 -1.37 -1.16 -38.15
C GLU A 483 -2.37 -1.97 -37.30
N GLU A 484 -2.49 -3.27 -37.51
CA GLU A 484 -3.42 -4.12 -36.73
C GLU A 484 -3.03 -4.23 -35.25
N GLU A 485 -1.74 -4.24 -34.94
CA GLU A 485 -1.25 -4.26 -33.56
C GLU A 485 -1.45 -2.89 -32.91
N ALA A 486 -1.15 -1.80 -33.64
CA ALA A 486 -1.37 -0.44 -33.17
C ALA A 486 -2.83 -0.18 -32.80
N GLN A 487 -3.79 -0.60 -33.63
CA GLN A 487 -5.22 -0.42 -33.36
C GLN A 487 -5.69 -1.14 -32.09
N LYS A 488 -5.13 -2.32 -31.79
CA LYS A 488 -5.44 -3.05 -30.54
C LYS A 488 -4.94 -2.28 -29.33
N VAL A 489 -3.68 -1.84 -29.36
CA VAL A 489 -3.07 -1.06 -28.27
C VAL A 489 -3.78 0.30 -28.09
N GLU A 490 -4.23 0.92 -29.19
CA GLU A 490 -4.98 2.17 -29.15
C GLU A 490 -6.37 2.02 -28.51
N ALA A 491 -7.02 0.86 -28.69
CA ALA A 491 -8.27 0.55 -27.98
C ALA A 491 -8.06 0.37 -26.46
N GLU A 492 -6.96 -0.27 -26.07
CA GLU A 492 -6.55 -0.35 -24.66
C GLU A 492 -6.25 1.03 -24.08
N TYR A 493 -5.47 1.85 -24.80
CA TYR A 493 -5.17 3.23 -24.43
C TYR A 493 -6.46 4.05 -24.22
N THR A 494 -7.40 3.98 -25.16
CA THR A 494 -8.68 4.70 -25.09
C THR A 494 -9.45 4.35 -23.82
N THR A 495 -9.40 3.08 -23.39
CA THR A 495 -10.05 2.63 -22.16
C THR A 495 -9.33 3.17 -20.93
N ALA A 496 -8.01 2.96 -20.84
CA ALA A 496 -7.18 3.37 -19.72
C ALA A 496 -7.17 4.89 -19.50
N TRP A 497 -7.22 5.67 -20.59
CA TRP A 497 -7.13 7.13 -20.58
C TRP A 497 -8.50 7.84 -20.71
N SER A 498 -9.60 7.08 -20.61
CA SER A 498 -10.97 7.55 -20.87
C SER A 498 -11.47 8.68 -19.95
N THR A 499 -10.87 8.82 -18.76
CA THR A 499 -11.24 9.84 -17.77
C THR A 499 -10.18 10.92 -17.61
N SER A 500 -9.14 10.90 -18.44
CA SER A 500 -8.04 11.86 -18.39
C SER A 500 -8.51 13.28 -18.69
N ASP A 501 -7.82 14.26 -18.11
CA ASP A 501 -7.97 15.69 -18.39
C ASP A 501 -6.74 16.26 -19.12
N VAL A 502 -5.81 15.39 -19.53
CA VAL A 502 -4.61 15.73 -20.30
C VAL A 502 -4.53 14.94 -21.62
N HIS A 503 -4.02 15.61 -22.65
CA HIS A 503 -3.75 14.97 -23.95
C HIS A 503 -2.28 14.61 -24.06
N LEU A 504 -2.00 13.37 -24.46
CA LEU A 504 -0.63 12.91 -24.70
C LEU A 504 -0.21 13.21 -26.14
N THR A 505 1.05 13.62 -26.30
CA THR A 505 1.74 13.77 -27.58
C THR A 505 3.08 13.02 -27.49
N VAL A 506 3.72 12.73 -28.62
CA VAL A 506 5.03 12.06 -28.59
C VAL A 506 6.11 12.96 -27.97
N GLU A 507 5.95 14.27 -28.09
CA GLU A 507 6.82 15.27 -27.50
C GLU A 507 6.66 15.37 -25.96
N ASP A 508 5.43 15.16 -25.48
CA ASP A 508 5.00 15.25 -24.08
C ASP A 508 5.02 13.88 -23.34
N LEU A 509 5.41 12.81 -24.03
CA LEU A 509 5.63 11.48 -23.44
C LEU A 509 6.88 11.39 -22.55
#